data_AF-A0A3N7DA54-F1
#
_entry.id   AF-A0A3N7DA54-F1
#
_cell.length_a   1.000
_cell.length_b   1.000
_cell.length_c   1.000
_cell.angle_alpha   90.00
_cell.angle_beta   90.00
_cell.angle_gamma   90.00
#
_symmetry.space_group_name_H-M   'P 1'
#
loop_
_entity.id
_entity.type
_entity.pdbx_description
1 polymer ?
#
loop_
_entity_poly.entity_id
_entity_poly.type
_entity_poly.pdbx_seq_one_letter_code
_entity_poly.pdbx_strand_id
1 'polypeptide(L)'
;MAQNASPYLINAASKPYLLRSFLMFEGKKRTHVISVGTPEKVNYAYDLKQGALLQVWRGDFMDVTEMWKDRGEPQLAKPLGTVLPLSAAPALAVLTDKDAVWPDSIAFDDLLNKGYALDKSKMPTFLYAANGADVTDKIAVQNGGTALSRTISISNSKQPLYCRIAAGPTIEAHKNNTYSVGDKTYTIKVADGTKAFIRKTQNGKELLVLLANGTDSLTYSLIW
;
A
#
# COMPACT_ATOMS: atom_id res chain seq x y z
N MET A 1 18.14 5.82 -37.15
CA MET A 1 18.54 5.09 -35.92
C MET A 1 18.19 5.98 -34.74
N ALA A 2 17.23 5.58 -33.89
CA ALA A 2 16.88 6.38 -32.72
C ALA A 2 18.07 6.35 -31.75
N GLN A 3 18.58 7.53 -31.41
CA GLN A 3 19.63 7.68 -30.42
C GLN A 3 19.07 7.15 -29.09
N ASN A 4 19.65 6.06 -28.56
CA ASN A 4 19.31 5.52 -27.24
C ASN A 4 19.73 6.56 -26.19
N ALA A 5 18.86 7.54 -25.92
CA ALA A 5 19.08 8.50 -24.85
C ALA A 5 19.11 7.76 -23.51
N SER A 6 20.04 8.16 -22.64
CA SER A 6 20.16 7.62 -21.29
C SER A 6 18.84 7.79 -20.52
N PRO A 7 18.42 6.80 -19.73
CA PRO A 7 17.18 6.88 -18.98
C PRO A 7 17.27 7.94 -17.87
N TYR A 8 16.14 8.55 -17.53
CA TYR A 8 16.00 9.42 -16.37
C TYR A 8 15.68 8.58 -15.13
N LEU A 9 16.71 8.28 -14.33
CA LEU A 9 16.59 7.46 -13.14
C LEU A 9 16.56 8.36 -11.89
N ILE A 10 15.63 8.08 -10.98
CA ILE A 10 15.59 8.67 -9.63
C ILE A 10 15.98 7.58 -8.63
N ASN A 11 16.82 7.96 -7.66
CA ASN A 11 17.13 7.14 -6.49
C ASN A 11 16.99 7.95 -5.20
N ALA A 12 16.57 7.29 -4.12
CA ALA A 12 16.57 7.86 -2.78
C ALA A 12 17.97 7.69 -2.17
N ALA A 13 18.76 8.75 -2.14
CA ALA A 13 20.16 8.69 -1.69
C ALA A 13 20.27 8.73 -0.15
N SER A 14 20.11 9.91 0.46
CA SER A 14 20.31 10.10 1.91
C SER A 14 19.02 10.19 2.71
N LYS A 15 17.87 10.34 2.05
CA LYS A 15 16.54 10.46 2.65
C LYS A 15 15.48 9.89 1.72
N PRO A 16 14.30 9.52 2.24
CA PRO A 16 13.18 9.10 1.42
C PRO A 16 12.85 10.11 0.30
N TYR A 17 12.54 9.60 -0.89
CA TYR A 17 12.06 10.37 -2.03
C TYR A 17 10.59 10.04 -2.30
N LEU A 18 9.76 11.07 -2.42
CA LEU A 18 8.34 10.92 -2.71
C LEU A 18 8.07 11.43 -4.13
N LEU A 19 7.67 10.53 -5.02
CA LEU A 19 7.33 10.83 -6.41
C LEU A 19 5.83 10.67 -6.61
N ARG A 20 5.14 11.75 -6.98
CA ARG A 20 3.79 11.64 -7.55
C ARG A 20 3.90 11.30 -9.03
N SER A 21 3.20 10.27 -9.47
CA SER A 21 3.33 9.75 -10.84
C SER A 21 2.09 9.03 -11.30
N PHE A 22 2.06 8.71 -12.60
CA PHE A 22 1.18 7.68 -13.12
C PHE A 22 1.92 6.35 -13.14
N LEU A 23 1.22 5.28 -12.79
CA LEU A 23 1.81 3.95 -12.69
C LEU A 23 0.83 2.93 -13.26
N MET A 24 1.33 1.98 -14.06
CA MET A 24 0.53 0.85 -14.51
C MET A 24 0.47 -0.19 -13.41
N PHE A 25 -0.75 -0.54 -12.99
CA PHE A 25 -1.00 -1.60 -12.03
C PHE A 25 -2.16 -2.47 -12.54
N GLU A 26 -1.92 -3.78 -12.67
CA GLU A 26 -2.90 -4.75 -13.20
C GLU A 26 -3.51 -4.30 -14.56
N GLY A 27 -2.66 -3.82 -15.47
CA GLY A 27 -3.10 -3.37 -16.80
C GLY A 27 -3.90 -2.06 -16.81
N LYS A 28 -4.07 -1.39 -15.66
CA LYS A 28 -4.75 -0.10 -15.55
C LYS A 28 -3.79 1.02 -15.15
N LYS A 29 -3.90 2.17 -15.83
CA LYS A 29 -3.15 3.39 -15.47
C LYS A 29 -3.74 3.99 -14.20
N ARG A 30 -2.98 3.96 -13.12
CA ARG A 30 -3.30 4.63 -11.85
C ARG A 30 -2.75 6.05 -11.91
N THR A 31 -3.62 7.04 -11.73
CA THR A 31 -3.27 8.46 -11.94
C THR A 31 -3.00 9.24 -10.65
N HIS A 32 -3.30 8.65 -9.50
CA HIS A 32 -3.16 9.28 -8.18
C HIS A 32 -2.17 8.51 -7.31
N VAL A 33 -1.06 8.10 -7.91
CA VAL A 33 -0.03 7.31 -7.22
C VAL A 33 1.01 8.23 -6.61
N ILE A 34 1.41 7.90 -5.38
CA ILE A 34 2.64 8.37 -4.79
C ILE A 34 3.55 7.17 -4.53
N SER A 35 4.71 7.18 -5.15
CA SER A 35 5.78 6.22 -4.91
C SER A 35 6.76 6.79 -3.90
N VAL A 36 7.18 5.95 -2.95
CA VAL A 36 8.15 6.31 -1.92
C VAL A 36 9.33 5.38 -2.05
N GLY A 37 10.51 5.96 -2.27
CA GLY A 37 11.77 5.23 -2.26
C GLY A 37 12.60 5.60 -1.06
N THR A 38 13.36 4.65 -0.50
CA THR A 38 14.20 4.90 0.68
C THR A 38 15.68 4.59 0.43
N PRO A 39 16.60 5.14 1.25
CA PRO A 39 18.03 4.81 1.19
C PRO A 39 18.35 3.32 1.33
N GLU A 40 17.50 2.57 2.04
CA GLU A 40 17.60 1.12 2.20
C GLU A 40 17.22 0.33 0.94
N LYS A 41 16.91 1.02 -0.17
CA LYS A 41 16.45 0.42 -1.43
C LYS A 41 15.18 -0.41 -1.25
N VAL A 42 14.32 0.00 -0.31
CA VAL A 42 12.99 -0.55 -0.12
C VAL A 42 11.98 0.50 -0.53
N ASN A 43 11.14 0.15 -1.49
CA ASN A 43 10.29 1.12 -2.16
C ASN A 43 8.85 0.62 -2.19
N TYR A 44 7.90 1.54 -2.28
CA TYR A 44 6.49 1.20 -2.42
C TYR A 44 5.72 2.22 -3.24
N ALA A 45 4.57 1.82 -3.79
CA ALA A 45 3.63 2.69 -4.47
C ALA A 45 2.27 2.65 -3.78
N TYR A 46 1.70 3.82 -3.54
CA TYR A 46 0.47 4.02 -2.79
C TYR A 46 -0.55 4.78 -3.64
N ASP A 47 -1.79 4.31 -3.66
CA ASP A 47 -2.90 4.99 -4.33
C ASP A 47 -3.58 5.97 -3.37
N LEU A 48 -3.39 7.26 -3.61
CA LEU A 48 -3.94 8.36 -2.81
C LEU A 48 -5.46 8.50 -2.90
N LYS A 49 -6.12 7.76 -3.81
CA LYS A 49 -7.57 7.76 -3.97
C LYS A 49 -8.25 6.48 -3.48
N GLN A 50 -7.48 5.48 -3.10
CA GLN A 50 -8.00 4.23 -2.55
C GLN A 50 -7.46 3.94 -1.14
N GLY A 51 -6.39 4.63 -0.71
CA GLY A 51 -5.66 4.24 0.48
C GLY A 51 -4.99 2.87 0.31
N ALA A 52 -4.68 2.49 -0.92
CA ALA A 52 -4.23 1.15 -1.28
C ALA A 52 -2.70 1.12 -1.40
N LEU A 53 -2.07 0.12 -0.77
CA LEU A 53 -0.66 -0.19 -1.02
C LEU A 53 -0.60 -1.07 -2.27
N LEU A 54 -0.28 -0.46 -3.41
CA LEU A 54 -0.35 -1.11 -4.72
C LEU A 54 0.71 -2.19 -4.85
N GLN A 55 1.95 -1.85 -4.57
CA GLN A 55 3.09 -2.74 -4.77
C GLN A 55 4.29 -2.27 -3.96
N VAL A 56 5.20 -3.21 -3.70
CA VAL A 56 6.47 -2.98 -3.03
C VAL A 56 7.60 -3.59 -3.85
N TRP A 57 8.80 -3.05 -3.76
CA TRP A 57 9.97 -3.62 -4.44
C TRP A 57 11.26 -3.32 -3.70
N ARG A 58 12.29 -4.12 -3.99
CA ARG A 58 13.66 -3.84 -3.58
C ARG A 58 14.52 -3.51 -4.79
N GLY A 59 15.48 -2.62 -4.59
CA GLY A 59 16.39 -2.15 -5.62
C GLY A 59 16.31 -0.65 -5.83
N ASP A 60 16.72 -0.21 -7.02
CA ASP A 60 16.69 1.19 -7.39
C ASP A 60 15.25 1.71 -7.44
N PHE A 61 15.07 3.02 -7.30
CA PHE A 61 13.74 3.53 -7.01
C PHE A 61 12.86 3.56 -8.27
N MET A 62 13.16 4.42 -9.25
CA MET A 62 12.23 4.65 -10.35
C MET A 62 12.91 5.11 -11.64
N ASP A 63 12.48 4.57 -12.77
CA ASP A 63 12.69 5.15 -14.09
C ASP A 63 11.50 6.04 -14.44
N VAL A 64 11.79 7.32 -14.66
CA VAL A 64 10.81 8.36 -14.99
C VAL A 64 11.00 8.90 -16.40
N THR A 65 11.71 8.16 -17.26
CA THR A 65 12.02 8.57 -18.63
C THR A 65 10.75 8.99 -19.38
N GLU A 66 9.69 8.19 -19.34
CA GLU A 66 8.43 8.50 -20.05
C GLU A 66 7.68 9.70 -19.47
N MET A 67 7.97 10.10 -18.23
CA MET A 67 7.33 11.28 -17.62
C MET A 67 7.97 12.58 -18.10
N TRP A 68 9.29 12.56 -18.35
CA TRP A 68 10.08 13.78 -18.54
C TRP A 68 10.62 13.92 -19.96
N LYS A 69 10.91 12.81 -20.63
CA LYS A 69 11.39 12.79 -22.01
C LYS A 69 10.22 12.98 -22.96
N ASP A 70 10.29 14.00 -23.80
CA ASP A 70 9.40 14.25 -24.95
C ASP A 70 7.87 14.28 -24.64
N ARG A 71 7.49 14.25 -23.36
CA ARG A 71 6.15 14.47 -22.76
C ARG A 71 4.93 13.91 -23.52
N GLY A 72 5.10 12.84 -24.29
CA GLY A 72 4.01 12.08 -24.90
C GLY A 72 3.31 11.14 -23.92
N GLU A 73 2.14 10.63 -24.29
CA GLU A 73 1.55 9.48 -23.60
C GLU A 73 2.49 8.26 -23.70
N PRO A 74 2.65 7.45 -22.63
CA PRO A 74 1.71 7.30 -21.52
C PRO A 74 2.10 7.98 -20.19
N GLN A 75 3.27 8.64 -20.09
CA GLN A 75 3.75 9.36 -18.90
C GLN A 75 3.86 8.50 -17.63
N LEU A 76 4.47 7.31 -17.75
CA LEU A 76 4.53 6.33 -16.66
C LEU A 76 5.85 6.40 -15.88
N ALA A 77 5.74 6.22 -14.57
CA ALA A 77 6.85 5.84 -13.71
C ALA A 77 6.98 4.31 -13.69
N LYS A 78 8.19 3.80 -13.88
CA LYS A 78 8.49 2.36 -13.91
C LYS A 78 9.41 1.98 -12.74
N PRO A 79 8.94 1.14 -11.80
CA PRO A 79 9.77 0.66 -10.70
C PRO A 79 11.03 -0.05 -11.20
N LEU A 80 12.15 0.16 -10.53
CA LEU A 80 13.43 -0.47 -10.86
C LEU A 80 13.77 -1.58 -9.87
N GLY A 81 13.25 -2.78 -10.09
CA GLY A 81 13.59 -3.94 -9.28
C GLY A 81 12.55 -5.03 -9.31
N THR A 82 12.68 -5.99 -8.40
CA THR A 82 11.72 -7.09 -8.26
C THR A 82 10.47 -6.59 -7.56
N VAL A 83 9.42 -6.36 -8.35
CA VAL A 83 8.12 -5.87 -7.88
C VAL A 83 7.28 -7.02 -7.33
N LEU A 84 6.83 -6.86 -6.09
CA LEU A 84 5.75 -7.64 -5.50
C LEU A 84 4.44 -6.82 -5.64
N PRO A 85 3.54 -7.19 -6.56
CA PRO A 85 2.21 -6.60 -6.62
C PRO A 85 1.38 -7.03 -5.41
N LEU A 86 0.56 -6.11 -4.90
CA LEU A 86 -0.32 -6.34 -3.76
C LEU A 86 -1.77 -6.13 -4.18
N SER A 87 -2.36 -4.95 -3.91
CA SER A 87 -3.77 -4.72 -4.22
C SER A 87 -4.05 -3.26 -4.53
N ALA A 88 -4.97 -3.04 -5.46
CA ALA A 88 -5.54 -1.72 -5.74
C ALA A 88 -6.83 -1.41 -4.99
N ALA A 89 -7.42 -2.37 -4.29
CA ALA A 89 -8.66 -2.10 -3.59
C ALA A 89 -8.40 -1.35 -2.27
N PRO A 90 -9.43 -0.67 -1.74
CA PRO A 90 -9.33 0.11 -0.53
C PRO A 90 -8.81 -0.68 0.65
N ALA A 91 -7.99 -0.05 1.50
CA ALA A 91 -7.52 -0.68 2.74
C ALA A 91 -8.64 -0.81 3.78
N LEU A 92 -9.60 0.12 3.78
CA LEU A 92 -10.72 0.18 4.73
C LEU A 92 -12.06 0.10 4.01
N ALA A 93 -13.01 -0.63 4.61
CA ALA A 93 -14.38 -0.73 4.12
C ALA A 93 -15.39 -0.86 5.27
N VAL A 94 -16.61 -0.36 5.03
CA VAL A 94 -17.78 -0.73 5.81
C VAL A 94 -18.35 -2.00 5.18
N LEU A 95 -18.50 -3.05 5.97
CA LEU A 95 -19.11 -4.30 5.53
C LEU A 95 -20.38 -4.55 6.33
N THR A 96 -21.43 -5.06 5.68
CA THR A 96 -22.68 -5.44 6.36
C THR A 96 -22.46 -6.57 7.36
N ASP A 97 -21.51 -7.45 7.05
CA ASP A 97 -21.05 -8.55 7.90
C ASP A 97 -19.63 -8.99 7.47
N LYS A 98 -19.06 -9.96 8.19
CA LYS A 98 -17.70 -10.47 7.95
C LYS A 98 -17.51 -11.20 6.60
N ASP A 99 -18.59 -11.59 5.93
CA ASP A 99 -18.59 -12.38 4.69
C ASP A 99 -18.95 -11.54 3.46
N ALA A 100 -19.45 -10.31 3.63
CA ALA A 100 -19.74 -9.37 2.56
C ALA A 100 -18.53 -9.09 1.66
N VAL A 101 -18.76 -9.03 0.35
CA VAL A 101 -17.72 -8.84 -0.67
C VAL A 101 -16.92 -7.56 -0.40
N TRP A 102 -15.58 -7.65 -0.51
CA TRP A 102 -14.74 -6.47 -0.38
C TRP A 102 -14.97 -5.53 -1.57
N PRO A 103 -15.16 -4.21 -1.35
CA PRO A 103 -15.34 -3.29 -2.47
C PRO A 103 -14.05 -3.19 -3.30
N ASP A 104 -14.19 -3.20 -4.62
CA ASP A 104 -13.03 -3.06 -5.52
C ASP A 104 -12.45 -1.64 -5.54
N SER A 105 -13.26 -0.64 -5.19
CA SER A 105 -12.86 0.77 -5.11
C SER A 105 -13.76 1.58 -4.19
N ILE A 106 -13.22 2.65 -3.61
CA ILE A 106 -13.97 3.78 -3.07
C ILE A 106 -14.19 4.79 -4.21
N ALA A 107 -15.37 5.39 -4.28
CA ALA A 107 -15.68 6.42 -5.27
C ALA A 107 -14.77 7.64 -5.09
N PHE A 108 -14.53 8.38 -6.18
CA PHE A 108 -13.52 9.45 -6.21
C PHE A 108 -13.73 10.54 -5.13
N ASP A 109 -14.98 10.85 -4.81
CA ASP A 109 -15.38 11.87 -3.84
C ASP A 109 -15.55 11.33 -2.41
N ASP A 110 -15.62 10.01 -2.25
CA ASP A 110 -15.84 9.35 -0.95
C ASP A 110 -14.54 9.17 -0.15
N LEU A 111 -13.37 9.26 -0.81
CA LEU A 111 -12.07 9.38 -0.16
C LEU A 111 -11.51 10.79 -0.31
N LEU A 112 -11.56 11.53 0.78
CA LEU A 112 -11.00 12.88 0.89
C LEU A 112 -9.53 12.79 1.30
N ASN A 113 -8.63 12.90 0.32
CA ASN A 113 -7.19 12.98 0.56
C ASN A 113 -6.85 14.31 1.28
N LYS A 114 -6.24 14.23 2.46
CA LYS A 114 -5.81 15.37 3.30
C LYS A 114 -4.30 15.60 3.24
N GLY A 115 -3.59 14.92 2.34
CA GLY A 115 -2.14 15.02 2.14
C GLY A 115 -1.35 14.00 2.95
N TYR A 116 -0.15 14.37 3.36
CA TYR A 116 0.69 13.56 4.23
C TYR A 116 1.55 14.45 5.13
N ALA A 117 1.90 13.93 6.30
CA ALA A 117 2.89 14.54 7.20
C ALA A 117 4.19 13.74 7.15
N LEU A 118 5.32 14.44 7.11
CA LEU A 118 6.64 13.80 7.14
C LEU A 118 7.16 13.74 8.57
N ASP A 119 7.65 12.59 8.99
CA ASP A 119 8.34 12.48 10.29
C ASP A 119 9.79 13.01 10.23
N LYS A 120 10.53 12.90 11.35
CA LYS A 120 11.92 13.36 11.43
C LYS A 120 12.83 12.67 10.40
N SER A 121 12.52 11.43 10.02
CA SER A 121 13.22 10.64 9.02
C SER A 121 12.71 10.89 7.60
N LYS A 122 11.78 11.84 7.41
CA LYS A 122 11.12 12.16 6.14
C LYS A 122 10.26 11.03 5.57
N MET A 123 9.87 10.06 6.39
CA MET A 123 8.87 9.06 5.99
C MET A 123 7.46 9.66 6.08
N PRO A 124 6.58 9.40 5.10
CA PRO A 124 5.22 9.92 5.13
C PRO A 124 4.29 9.10 6.02
N THR A 125 3.40 9.82 6.69
CA THR A 125 2.11 9.33 7.16
C THR A 125 1.04 9.95 6.28
N PHE A 126 0.32 9.13 5.51
CA PHE A 126 -0.78 9.58 4.66
C PHE A 126 -2.01 9.90 5.51
N LEU A 127 -2.70 10.97 5.14
CA LEU A 127 -3.86 11.49 5.86
C LEU A 127 -5.04 11.53 4.90
N TYR A 128 -6.15 10.90 5.26
CA TYR A 128 -7.37 10.95 4.47
C TYR A 128 -8.60 10.79 5.35
N ALA A 129 -9.78 11.12 4.82
CA ALA A 129 -11.05 10.72 5.41
C ALA A 129 -11.79 9.82 4.42
N ALA A 130 -12.37 8.72 4.93
CA ALA A 130 -13.17 7.78 4.15
C ALA A 130 -14.12 7.04 5.10
N ASN A 131 -15.27 6.59 4.60
CA ASN A 131 -16.22 5.78 5.37
C ASN A 131 -16.70 6.44 6.69
N GLY A 132 -16.68 7.77 6.75
CA GLY A 132 -17.04 8.53 7.96
C GLY A 132 -15.98 8.52 9.07
N ALA A 133 -14.74 8.15 8.77
CA ALA A 133 -13.60 8.18 9.68
C ALA A 133 -12.45 9.04 9.13
N ASP A 134 -11.70 9.66 10.04
CA ASP A 134 -10.38 10.21 9.76
C ASP A 134 -9.35 9.08 9.86
N VAL A 135 -8.41 9.03 8.92
CA VAL A 135 -7.44 7.94 8.81
C VAL A 135 -6.03 8.51 8.70
N THR A 136 -5.14 7.91 9.48
CA THR A 136 -3.69 8.04 9.31
C THR A 136 -3.11 6.70 8.91
N ASP A 137 -2.26 6.70 7.89
CA ASP A 137 -1.69 5.49 7.30
C ASP A 137 -0.18 5.68 7.12
N LYS A 138 0.59 5.12 8.05
CA LYS A 138 2.04 5.24 8.08
C LYS A 138 2.67 3.96 7.55
N ILE A 139 3.51 4.08 6.53
CA ILE A 139 4.30 2.97 6.01
C ILE A 139 5.78 3.30 6.21
N ALA A 140 6.48 2.47 6.98
CA ALA A 140 7.87 2.68 7.37
C ALA A 140 8.74 1.45 7.08
N VAL A 141 9.99 1.68 6.72
CA VAL A 141 10.98 0.61 6.60
C VAL A 141 11.38 0.13 7.99
N GLN A 142 11.47 -1.19 8.18
CA GLN A 142 11.90 -1.83 9.41
C GLN A 142 13.12 -2.71 9.17
N ASN A 143 13.85 -3.01 10.26
CA ASN A 143 14.89 -4.04 10.30
C ASN A 143 15.92 -3.89 9.16
N GLY A 144 16.39 -2.66 8.93
CA GLY A 144 17.39 -2.36 7.90
C GLY A 144 16.97 -2.66 6.46
N GLY A 145 15.67 -2.70 6.15
CA GLY A 145 15.16 -2.96 4.79
C GLY A 145 14.63 -4.37 4.55
N THR A 146 14.61 -5.22 5.58
CA THR A 146 14.06 -6.58 5.46
C THR A 146 12.53 -6.61 5.52
N ALA A 147 11.87 -5.57 6.02
CA ALA A 147 10.42 -5.48 6.11
C ALA A 147 9.90 -4.06 5.91
N LEU A 148 8.64 -3.94 5.51
CA LEU A 148 7.84 -2.73 5.69
C LEU A 148 6.86 -2.94 6.84
N SER A 149 6.70 -1.95 7.71
CA SER A 149 5.57 -1.89 8.64
C SER A 149 4.55 -0.89 8.14
N ARG A 150 3.28 -1.25 8.26
CA ARG A 150 2.14 -0.36 8.00
C ARG A 150 1.31 -0.25 9.27
N THR A 151 1.05 0.99 9.68
CA THR A 151 0.16 1.33 10.78
C THR A 151 -0.99 2.17 10.24
N ILE A 152 -2.21 1.64 10.33
CA ILE A 152 -3.45 2.33 9.95
C ILE A 152 -4.20 2.64 11.25
N SER A 153 -4.43 3.91 11.54
CA SER A 153 -5.18 4.35 12.71
C SER A 153 -6.38 5.17 12.27
N ILE A 154 -7.54 4.87 12.84
CA ILE A 154 -8.77 5.61 12.60
C ILE A 154 -9.07 6.53 13.78
N SER A 155 -9.75 7.64 13.51
CA SER A 155 -10.37 8.50 14.51
C SER A 155 -11.74 8.98 14.00
N ASN A 156 -12.60 9.42 14.92
CA ASN A 156 -13.94 9.95 14.61
C ASN A 156 -14.85 8.97 13.85
N SER A 157 -14.55 7.67 13.81
CA SER A 157 -15.43 6.70 13.15
C SER A 157 -16.72 6.51 13.92
N LYS A 158 -17.85 6.62 13.24
CA LYS A 158 -19.19 6.42 13.80
C LYS A 158 -19.69 4.98 13.70
N GLN A 159 -18.94 4.12 13.02
CA GLN A 159 -19.28 2.72 12.78
C GLN A 159 -18.02 1.86 12.72
N PRO A 160 -18.14 0.54 12.95
CA PRO A 160 -17.01 -0.37 12.78
C PRO A 160 -16.50 -0.35 11.33
N LEU A 161 -15.19 -0.43 11.17
CA LEU A 161 -14.55 -0.55 9.87
C LEU A 161 -13.76 -1.87 9.80
N TYR A 162 -13.82 -2.53 8.66
CA TYR A 162 -12.89 -3.61 8.38
C TYR A 162 -11.66 -3.05 7.70
N CYS A 163 -10.50 -3.60 8.03
CA CYS A 163 -9.24 -3.36 7.32
C CYS A 163 -8.80 -4.64 6.60
N ARG A 164 -8.52 -4.56 5.30
CA ARG A 164 -7.96 -5.68 4.52
C ARG A 164 -6.45 -5.58 4.48
N ILE A 165 -5.78 -6.57 5.05
CA ILE A 165 -4.32 -6.63 5.13
C ILE A 165 -3.74 -7.27 3.88
N ALA A 166 -4.34 -8.36 3.42
CA ALA A 166 -3.90 -9.11 2.25
C ALA A 166 -5.08 -9.84 1.58
N ALA A 167 -4.93 -10.09 0.28
CA ALA A 167 -5.79 -10.96 -0.51
C ALA A 167 -4.90 -11.81 -1.42
N GLY A 168 -5.25 -13.08 -1.63
CA GLY A 168 -4.47 -13.96 -2.48
C GLY A 168 -5.11 -15.33 -2.66
N PRO A 169 -4.59 -16.16 -3.59
CA PRO A 169 -5.14 -17.49 -3.84
C PRO A 169 -5.06 -18.38 -2.59
N THR A 170 -3.97 -18.26 -1.83
CA THR A 170 -3.75 -18.95 -0.56
C THR A 170 -3.34 -17.95 0.51
N ILE A 171 -3.89 -18.15 1.71
CA ILE A 171 -3.45 -17.51 2.95
C ILE A 171 -3.48 -18.59 4.04
N GLU A 172 -2.36 -18.74 4.75
CA GLU A 172 -2.16 -19.72 5.81
C GLU A 172 -1.76 -19.03 7.10
N ALA A 173 -2.44 -19.36 8.19
CA ALA A 173 -2.11 -18.84 9.52
C ALA A 173 -1.01 -19.70 10.16
N HIS A 174 -0.13 -19.02 10.89
CA HIS A 174 0.95 -19.61 11.68
C HIS A 174 0.93 -19.07 13.11
N LYS A 175 1.89 -19.50 13.94
CA LYS A 175 2.04 -19.00 15.31
C LYS A 175 2.37 -17.50 15.31
N ASN A 176 2.12 -16.84 16.44
CA ASN A 176 2.51 -15.44 16.69
C ASN A 176 1.96 -14.46 15.64
N ASN A 177 0.66 -14.55 15.33
CA ASN A 177 -0.03 -13.65 14.39
C ASN A 177 0.68 -13.49 13.03
N THR A 178 1.28 -14.58 12.55
CA THR A 178 2.03 -14.61 11.30
C THR A 178 1.25 -15.37 10.24
N TYR A 179 1.26 -14.88 9.00
CA TYR A 179 0.48 -15.39 7.89
C TYR A 179 1.32 -15.46 6.61
N SER A 180 1.34 -16.60 5.92
CA SER A 180 1.93 -16.71 4.58
C SER A 180 0.86 -16.43 3.52
N VAL A 181 1.20 -15.68 2.47
CA VAL A 181 0.29 -15.32 1.38
C VAL A 181 0.86 -15.75 0.04
N GLY A 182 0.00 -16.31 -0.83
CA GLY A 182 0.34 -16.69 -2.21
C GLY A 182 1.46 -17.72 -2.25
N ASP A 183 1.28 -18.86 -1.58
CA ASP A 183 2.26 -19.96 -1.54
C ASP A 183 3.65 -19.51 -1.03
N LYS A 184 3.63 -18.69 0.03
CA LYS A 184 4.82 -18.09 0.68
C LYS A 184 5.56 -17.06 -0.16
N THR A 185 4.88 -16.45 -1.15
CA THR A 185 5.40 -15.28 -1.88
C THR A 185 5.78 -14.15 -0.92
N TYR A 186 4.97 -13.94 0.12
CA TYR A 186 5.31 -13.01 1.20
C TYR A 186 4.65 -13.41 2.52
N THR A 187 5.16 -12.84 3.59
CA THR A 187 4.69 -13.04 4.96
C THR A 187 4.13 -11.73 5.52
N ILE A 188 3.00 -11.85 6.21
CA ILE A 188 2.41 -10.80 7.03
C ILE A 188 2.58 -11.16 8.50
N LYS A 189 3.11 -10.26 9.31
CA LYS A 189 3.09 -10.38 10.78
C LYS A 189 2.22 -9.27 11.36
N VAL A 190 1.06 -9.61 11.90
CA VAL A 190 0.17 -8.66 12.56
C VAL A 190 0.63 -8.46 14.01
N ALA A 191 0.50 -7.25 14.55
CA ALA A 191 0.86 -6.96 15.93
C ALA A 191 0.18 -7.92 16.92
N ASP A 192 0.92 -8.32 17.95
CA ASP A 192 0.42 -9.23 18.99
C ASP A 192 -0.84 -8.65 19.67
N GLY A 193 -1.79 -9.52 20.02
CA GLY A 193 -3.09 -9.13 20.59
C GLY A 193 -4.12 -8.66 19.56
N THR A 194 -3.73 -8.40 18.31
CA THR A 194 -4.68 -8.08 17.23
C THR A 194 -5.46 -9.33 16.81
N LYS A 195 -6.79 -9.22 16.74
CA LYS A 195 -7.68 -10.30 16.30
C LYS A 195 -7.87 -10.29 14.77
N ALA A 196 -6.83 -10.69 14.04
CA ALA A 196 -6.93 -10.89 12.60
C ALA A 196 -7.60 -12.24 12.28
N PHE A 197 -8.33 -12.30 11.17
CA PHE A 197 -9.00 -13.50 10.72
C PHE A 197 -8.91 -13.67 9.20
N ILE A 198 -8.88 -14.93 8.75
CA ILE A 198 -8.89 -15.28 7.34
C ILE A 198 -10.33 -15.62 6.95
N ARG A 199 -10.80 -15.07 5.83
CA ARG A 199 -12.05 -15.51 5.19
C ARG A 199 -11.79 -16.08 3.80
N LYS A 200 -12.64 -17.02 3.38
CA LYS A 200 -12.65 -17.55 2.01
C LYS A 200 -13.57 -16.69 1.14
N THR A 201 -13.14 -16.42 -0.09
CA THR A 201 -13.92 -15.72 -1.11
C THR A 201 -14.03 -16.58 -2.36
N GLN A 202 -14.75 -16.11 -3.38
CA GLN A 202 -14.80 -16.77 -4.69
C GLN A 202 -13.42 -16.79 -5.39
N ASN A 203 -12.58 -15.79 -5.11
CA ASN A 203 -11.29 -15.57 -5.79
C ASN A 203 -10.07 -15.95 -4.94
N GLY A 204 -10.27 -16.61 -3.79
CA GLY A 204 -9.18 -17.03 -2.90
C GLY A 204 -9.50 -16.78 -1.43
N LYS A 205 -8.57 -16.15 -0.72
CA LYS A 205 -8.69 -15.80 0.69
C LYS A 205 -8.30 -14.35 0.95
N GLU A 206 -8.85 -13.79 2.02
CA GLU A 206 -8.51 -12.46 2.51
C GLU A 206 -8.16 -12.52 3.99
N LEU A 207 -7.15 -11.74 4.39
CA LEU A 207 -6.77 -11.53 5.78
C LEU A 207 -7.28 -10.16 6.23
N LEU A 208 -8.17 -10.16 7.22
CA LEU A 208 -8.88 -8.98 7.69
C LEU A 208 -8.69 -8.74 9.19
N VAL A 209 -8.92 -7.50 9.60
CA VAL A 209 -9.08 -7.07 11.00
C VAL A 209 -10.31 -6.19 11.11
N LEU A 210 -11.09 -6.37 12.18
CA LEU A 210 -12.17 -5.45 12.55
C LEU A 210 -11.63 -4.36 13.47
N LEU A 211 -11.78 -3.10 13.04
CA LEU A 211 -11.60 -1.90 13.85
C LEU A 211 -12.98 -1.55 14.43
N ALA A 212 -13.24 -2.03 15.64
CA ALA A 212 -14.55 -1.98 16.27
C ALA A 212 -14.85 -0.61 16.91
N ASN A 213 -13.81 0.06 17.43
CA ASN A 213 -13.94 1.35 18.10
C ASN A 213 -13.50 2.49 17.20
N GLY A 214 -14.07 3.67 17.43
CA GLY A 214 -13.82 4.87 16.62
C GLY A 214 -12.40 5.43 16.68
N THR A 215 -11.51 4.85 17.47
CA THR A 215 -10.10 5.25 17.65
C THR A 215 -9.12 4.09 17.50
N ASP A 216 -9.56 2.97 16.91
CA ASP A 216 -8.73 1.77 16.79
C ASP A 216 -7.53 1.97 15.85
N SER A 217 -6.50 1.15 16.05
CA SER A 217 -5.29 1.13 15.24
C SER A 217 -4.87 -0.29 14.94
N LEU A 218 -4.37 -0.50 13.72
CA LEU A 218 -3.82 -1.75 13.23
C LEU A 218 -2.38 -1.53 12.82
N THR A 219 -1.46 -2.35 13.32
CA THR A 219 -0.08 -2.42 12.85
C THR A 219 0.25 -3.82 12.35
N TYR A 220 0.89 -3.91 11.19
CA TYR A 220 1.42 -5.16 10.65
C TYR A 220 2.71 -4.94 9.86
N SER A 221 3.55 -5.97 9.77
CA SER A 221 4.75 -5.99 8.93
C SER A 221 4.53 -6.89 7.70
N LEU A 222 5.02 -6.42 6.55
CA LEU A 222 5.12 -7.13 5.28
C LEU A 222 6.59 -7.51 5.03
N ILE A 223 6.84 -8.80 4.82
CA ILE A 223 8.17 -9.38 4.59
C ILE A 223 8.11 -10.20 3.30
N TRP A 224 9.00 -9.91 2.36
CA TRP A 224 9.11 -10.59 1.06
C TRP A 224 10.55 -10.65 0.60
#